data_AF-A0A7C6CD48-F1
#
_entry.id   AF-A0A7C6CD48-F1
#
_cell.length_a   1.000
_cell.length_b   1.000
_cell.length_c   1.000
_cell.angle_alpha   90.00
_cell.angle_beta   90.00
_cell.angle_gamma   90.00
#
_symmetry.space_group_name_H-M   'P 1'
#
loop_
_entity.id
_entity.type
_entity.pdbx_description
1 polymer ?
#
loop_
_entity_poly.entity_id
_entity_poly.type
_entity_poly.pdbx_seq_one_letter_code
_entity_poly.pdbx_strand_id
1 'polypeptide(L)'
;LRQSLLIAKRVAYTQGFELIRAASAEFGWNVDLAQVCLGWRAGCIIRGAMLDEFAEILGQSGHPEDILLAKVKDIERWLPAMRKVVSSAT
;
A
#
# COMPACT_ATOMS: atom_id res chain seq x y z
N LEU A 1 -0.23 -15.83 -10.21
CA LEU A 1 0.96 -15.15 -9.64
C LEU A 1 0.87 -13.61 -9.71
N ARG A 2 0.87 -12.97 -10.89
CA ARG A 2 0.87 -11.48 -11.00
C ARG A 2 -0.19 -10.77 -10.14
N GLN A 3 -1.45 -11.19 -10.24
CA GLN A 3 -2.55 -10.61 -9.45
C GLN A 3 -2.35 -10.79 -7.94
N SER A 4 -1.90 -11.98 -7.51
CA SER A 4 -1.56 -12.25 -6.11
C SER A 4 -0.45 -11.34 -5.60
N LEU A 5 0.58 -11.09 -6.42
CA LEU A 5 1.68 -10.19 -6.06
C LEU A 5 1.20 -8.74 -5.93
N LEU A 6 0.30 -8.29 -6.80
CA LEU A 6 -0.27 -6.93 -6.72
C LEU A 6 -1.09 -6.73 -5.44
N ILE A 7 -1.91 -7.71 -5.06
CA ILE A 7 -2.63 -7.68 -3.78
C ILE A 7 -1.64 -7.65 -2.63
N ALA A 8 -0.69 -8.59 -2.60
CA ALA A 8 0.28 -8.71 -1.51
C ALA A 8 1.11 -7.43 -1.33
N LYS A 9 1.53 -6.81 -2.45
CA LYS A 9 2.26 -5.53 -2.40
C LYS A 9 1.40 -4.43 -1.80
N ARG A 10 0.15 -4.27 -2.23
CA ARG A 10 -0.75 -3.25 -1.65
C ARG A 10 -0.95 -3.45 -0.15
N VAL A 11 -1.22 -4.69 0.28
CA VAL A 11 -1.37 -5.02 1.71
C VAL A 11 -0.12 -4.67 2.51
N ALA A 12 1.07 -5.02 2.01
CA ALA A 12 2.33 -4.70 2.68
C ALA A 12 2.54 -3.18 2.85
N TYR A 13 2.23 -2.39 1.83
CA TYR A 13 2.32 -0.92 1.93
C TYR A 13 1.28 -0.34 2.88
N THR A 14 0.02 -0.77 2.81
CA THR A 14 -1.02 -0.32 3.75
C THR A 14 -0.61 -0.59 5.20
N GLN A 15 -0.09 -1.79 5.50
CA GLN A 15 0.39 -2.13 6.84
C GLN A 15 1.59 -1.27 7.27
N GLY A 16 2.54 -1.04 6.37
CA GLY A 16 3.69 -0.17 6.64
C GLY A 16 3.29 1.29 6.91
N PHE A 17 2.35 1.82 6.15
CA PHE A 17 1.84 3.18 6.36
C PHE A 17 1.00 3.31 7.62
N GLU A 18 0.22 2.29 7.99
CA GLU A 18 -0.47 2.25 9.29
C GLU A 18 0.51 2.32 10.45
N LEU A 19 1.63 1.60 10.37
CA LEU A 19 2.69 1.66 11.38
C LEU A 19 3.27 3.07 11.49
N ILE A 20 3.54 3.73 10.37
CA ILE A 20 4.06 5.12 10.35
C ILE A 20 3.02 6.09 10.91
N ARG A 21 1.74 5.94 10.53
CA ARG A 21 0.64 6.78 11.02
C ARG A 21 0.47 6.66 12.53
N ALA A 22 0.49 5.43 13.06
CA ALA A 22 0.41 5.15 14.48
C ALA A 22 1.60 5.76 15.24
N ALA A 23 2.83 5.59 14.75
CA ALA A 23 4.02 6.19 15.33
C ALA A 23 3.97 7.73 15.29
N SER A 24 3.52 8.30 14.18
CA SER A 24 3.36 9.76 14.06
C SER A 24 2.39 10.33 15.07
N ALA A 25 1.29 9.61 15.36
CA ALA A 25 0.32 10.01 16.38
C ALA A 25 0.90 9.88 17.80
N GLU A 26 1.57 8.77 18.09
CA GLU A 26 2.18 8.49 19.41
C GLU A 26 3.28 9.51 19.75
N PHE A 27 4.14 9.83 18.78
CA PHE A 27 5.31 10.68 19.01
C PHE A 27 5.13 12.13 18.57
N GLY A 28 3.94 12.52 18.08
CA GLY A 28 3.63 13.89 17.67
C GLY A 28 4.45 14.41 16.48
N TRP A 29 4.86 13.53 15.57
CA TRP A 29 5.75 13.88 14.45
C TRP A 29 5.07 14.59 13.28
N ASN A 30 3.73 14.57 13.21
CA ASN A 30 2.94 15.14 12.11
C ASN A 30 3.45 14.70 10.72
N VAL A 31 3.69 13.40 10.55
CA VAL A 31 4.20 12.82 9.31
C VAL A 31 3.14 12.92 8.21
N ASP A 32 3.51 13.54 7.09
CA ASP A 32 2.74 13.55 5.86
C ASP A 32 3.07 12.29 5.03
N LEU A 33 2.14 11.33 5.03
CA LEU A 33 2.32 10.06 4.32
C LEU A 33 2.39 10.22 2.79
N ALA A 34 1.75 11.24 2.21
CA ALA A 34 1.84 11.51 0.78
C ALA A 34 3.25 11.98 0.41
N GLN A 35 3.85 12.86 1.24
CA GLN A 35 5.25 13.27 1.05
C GLN A 35 6.23 12.11 1.24
N VAL A 36 5.96 11.19 2.16
CA VAL A 36 6.75 9.95 2.31
C VAL A 36 6.73 9.14 1.01
N CYS A 37 5.56 8.91 0.40
CA CYS A 37 5.45 8.23 -0.89
C CYS A 37 6.24 8.93 -1.99
N LEU A 38 6.11 10.26 -2.09
CA LEU A 38 6.82 11.06 -3.08
C LEU A 38 8.33 11.01 -2.90
N GLY A 39 8.82 10.92 -1.66
CA GLY A 39 10.24 10.71 -1.35
C GLY A 39 10.75 9.33 -1.78
N TRP A 40 9.89 8.32 -1.79
CA TRP A 40 10.27 6.95 -2.15
C TRP A 40 10.11 6.62 -3.65
N ARG A 41 9.52 7.51 -4.46
CA ARG A 41 9.27 7.22 -5.89
C ARG A 41 10.54 7.06 -6.72
N ALA A 42 11.68 7.62 -6.25
CA ALA A 42 12.95 7.57 -6.95
C ALA A 42 14.13 7.33 -5.98
N GLY A 43 15.23 6.79 -6.50
CA GLY A 43 16.49 6.58 -5.75
C GLY A 43 16.48 5.37 -4.82
N CYS A 44 15.44 5.17 -4.00
CA CYS A 44 15.41 4.07 -3.05
C CYS A 44 15.20 2.68 -3.70
N ILE A 45 15.43 1.61 -2.92
CA ILE A 45 15.29 0.22 -3.38
C ILE A 45 13.84 -0.12 -3.72
N ILE A 46 12.88 0.40 -2.94
CA ILE A 46 11.45 0.09 -3.08
C ILE A 46 10.73 0.91 -4.14
N ARG A 47 11.47 1.74 -4.89
CA ARG A 47 10.93 2.63 -5.94
C ARG A 47 10.05 1.88 -6.94
N GLY A 48 8.98 2.53 -7.40
CA GLY A 48 8.14 2.01 -8.47
C GLY A 48 6.82 2.76 -8.61
N ALA A 49 6.16 2.60 -9.77
CA ALA A 49 5.00 3.39 -10.19
C ALA A 49 3.78 3.34 -9.24
N MET A 50 3.66 2.32 -8.38
CA MET A 50 2.58 2.27 -7.38
C MET A 50 2.69 3.37 -6.32
N LEU A 51 3.90 3.89 -6.07
CA LEU A 51 4.10 4.94 -5.07
C LEU A 51 3.48 6.28 -5.50
N ASP A 52 3.41 6.56 -6.81
CA ASP A 52 2.73 7.75 -7.32
C ASP A 52 1.21 7.64 -7.03
N GLU A 53 0.61 6.47 -7.31
CA GLU A 53 -0.80 6.19 -7.00
C GLU A 53 -1.09 6.27 -5.49
N PHE A 54 -0.19 5.76 -4.64
CA PHE A 54 -0.37 5.84 -3.19
C PHE A 54 -0.23 7.27 -2.66
N ALA A 55 0.67 8.08 -3.24
CA ALA A 55 0.80 9.49 -2.91
C ALA A 55 -0.49 10.26 -3.21
N GLU A 56 -1.13 10.01 -4.36
CA GLU A 56 -2.41 10.63 -4.72
C GLU A 56 -3.52 10.25 -3.73
N ILE A 57 -3.65 8.97 -3.41
CA ILE A 57 -4.67 8.48 -2.46
C ILE A 57 -4.46 9.09 -1.08
N LEU A 58 -3.23 9.00 -0.55
CA LEU A 58 -2.90 9.50 0.78
C LEU A 58 -2.94 11.03 0.85
N GLY A 59 -2.71 11.74 -0.26
CA GLY A 59 -2.85 13.19 -0.30
C GLY A 59 -4.31 13.66 -0.21
N GLN A 60 -5.28 12.81 -0.53
CA GLN A 60 -6.70 13.13 -0.44
C GLN A 60 -7.27 12.84 0.95
N SER A 61 -6.91 11.71 1.56
CA SER A 61 -7.51 11.26 2.82
C SER A 61 -6.56 11.21 4.01
N GLY A 62 -5.26 11.00 3.77
CA GLY A 62 -4.28 10.69 4.82
C GLY A 62 -4.45 9.30 5.45
N HIS A 63 -5.34 8.46 4.92
CA HIS A 63 -5.76 7.19 5.49
C HIS A 63 -5.20 5.99 4.71
N PRO A 64 -4.24 5.23 5.25
CA PRO A 64 -3.61 4.07 4.58
C PRO A 64 -4.57 2.99 4.09
N GLU A 65 -5.71 2.80 4.75
CA GLU A 65 -6.76 1.87 4.34
C GLU A 65 -7.31 2.17 2.94
N ASP A 66 -7.29 3.44 2.53
CA ASP A 66 -7.81 3.86 1.22
C ASP A 66 -6.97 3.32 0.06
N ILE A 67 -5.71 2.94 0.30
CA ILE A 67 -4.88 2.25 -0.69
C ILE A 67 -5.53 0.92 -1.14
N LEU A 68 -6.21 0.23 -0.22
CA LEU A 68 -6.97 -0.98 -0.51
C LEU A 68 -8.36 -0.64 -1.05
N LEU A 69 -9.07 0.29 -0.42
CA LEU A 69 -10.45 0.64 -0.79
C LEU A 69 -10.54 1.21 -2.22
N ALA A 70 -9.56 2.01 -2.65
CA ALA A 70 -9.48 2.54 -4.01
C ALA A 70 -9.44 1.44 -5.10
N LYS A 71 -9.07 0.20 -4.73
CA LYS A 71 -9.02 -0.96 -5.64
C LYS A 71 -9.88 -2.12 -5.17
N VAL A 72 -10.87 -1.90 -4.30
CA VAL A 72 -11.67 -2.99 -3.71
C VAL A 72 -12.24 -3.95 -4.76
N LYS A 73 -12.79 -3.42 -5.86
CA LYS A 73 -13.35 -4.23 -6.97
C LYS A 73 -12.30 -5.08 -7.68
N ASP A 74 -11.10 -4.52 -7.90
CA ASP A 74 -10.00 -5.24 -8.52
C ASP A 74 -9.45 -6.32 -7.57
N ILE A 75 -9.34 -6.00 -6.28
CA ILE A 75 -8.91 -6.94 -5.24
C ILE A 75 -9.90 -8.10 -5.15
N GLU A 76 -11.21 -7.85 -5.09
CA GLU A 76 -12.25 -8.89 -5.11
C GLU A 76 -12.10 -9.84 -6.30
N ARG A 77 -11.86 -9.28 -7.50
CA ARG A 77 -11.60 -10.07 -8.70
C ARG A 77 -10.30 -10.87 -8.63
N TRP A 78 -9.28 -10.38 -7.92
CA TRP A 78 -7.96 -10.99 -7.83
C TRP A 78 -7.81 -11.97 -6.65
N LEU A 79 -8.70 -11.93 -5.65
CA LEU A 79 -8.68 -12.80 -4.48
C LEU A 79 -8.60 -14.29 -4.83
N PRO A 80 -9.34 -14.83 -5.82
CA PRO A 80 -9.21 -16.24 -6.21
C PRO A 80 -7.80 -16.59 -6.69
N ALA A 81 -7.14 -15.69 -7.42
CA ALA A 81 -5.78 -15.91 -7.89
C ALA A 81 -4.77 -15.92 -6.74
N MET A 82 -4.99 -15.12 -5.69
CA MET A 82 -4.19 -15.16 -4.48
C MET A 82 -4.38 -16.47 -3.70
N ARG A 83 -5.64 -16.88 -3.48
CA ARG A 83 -5.94 -18.17 -2.80
C ARG A 83 -5.28 -19.35 -3.50
N LYS A 84 -5.35 -19.40 -4.84
CA LYS A 84 -4.71 -20.46 -5.65
C LYS A 84 -3.19 -20.50 -5.47
N VAL A 85 -2.54 -19.33 -5.46
CA VAL A 85 -1.06 -19.26 -5.29
C VAL A 85 -0.68 -19.77 -3.91
N VAL A 86 -1.36 -19.30 -2.86
CA VAL A 86 -1.10 -19.73 -1.48
C VAL A 86 -1.34 -21.23 -1.33
N SER A 87 -2.47 -21.75 -1.81
CA SER A 87 -2.78 -23.19 -1.71
C SER A 87 -1.84 -24.09 -2.51
N SER A 88 -1.18 -23.57 -3.55
CA SER A 88 -0.20 -24.33 -4.33
C SER A 88 1.23 -24.28 -3.77
N ALA A 89 1.48 -23.37 -2.82
CA ALA A 89 2.78 -23.20 -2.17
C ALA A 89 2.84 -23.87 -0.78
N THR A 90 1.67 -24.26 -0.25
CA THR A 90 1.50 -25.07 0.97
C THR A 90 1.39 -26.54 0.59
#